data_AF-A0A976QR10-F1
#
_entry.id   AF-A0A976QR10-F1
#
_cell.length_a   1.000
_cell.length_b   1.000
_cell.length_c   1.000
_cell.angle_alpha   90.00
_cell.angle_beta   90.00
_cell.angle_gamma   90.00
#
_symmetry.space_group_name_H-M   'P 1'
#
loop_
_entity.id
_entity.type
_entity.pdbx_description
1 polymer ?
#
loop_
_entity_poly.entity_id
_entity_poly.type
_entity_poly.pdbx_seq_one_letter_code
_entity_poly.pdbx_strand_id
1 'polypeptide(L)'
;MSGGLLTTLRYGTATLGLLSALSPYVSKHWRLAPSLLRPLLNVSWGYLFGSHVWEVFANSLKDSTEDEHVLEPSPEGNVKNTDLFYLLALLGNSVVLFSTFGLAPSFKRLQLCAYVSLVSTFVNYFFVVPYVSNKKSDCLMFKAVKPKTLSRFLLFTTLFSLTLYTVS
;
A
#
# COMPACT_ATOMS: atom_id res chain seq x y z
N MET A 1 -14.92 -9.94 20.01
CA MET A 1 -13.49 -10.33 19.99
C MET A 1 -12.73 -10.03 18.68
N SER A 2 -13.38 -9.62 17.58
CA SER A 2 -12.72 -9.35 16.28
C SER A 2 -11.90 -8.04 16.22
N GLY A 3 -12.15 -7.06 17.11
CA GLY A 3 -11.51 -5.74 17.04
C GLY A 3 -10.03 -5.74 17.45
N GLY A 4 -9.66 -6.54 18.47
CA GLY A 4 -8.29 -6.63 18.96
C GLY A 4 -7.33 -7.29 17.96
N LEU A 5 -7.80 -8.29 17.21
CA LEU A 5 -6.97 -8.96 16.20
C LEU A 5 -6.68 -8.03 15.01
N LEU A 6 -7.67 -7.24 14.58
CA LEU A 6 -7.49 -6.28 13.48
C LEU A 6 -6.54 -5.14 13.88
N THR A 7 -6.63 -4.63 15.11
CA THR A 7 -5.71 -3.61 15.61
C THR A 7 -4.30 -4.16 15.76
N THR A 8 -4.12 -5.36 16.31
CA THR A 8 -2.80 -6.01 16.36
C THR A 8 -2.23 -6.24 14.97
N LEU A 9 -3.05 -6.68 14.00
CA LEU A 9 -2.61 -6.84 12.62
C LEU A 9 -2.17 -5.50 12.03
N ARG A 10 -2.95 -4.43 12.27
CA ARG A 10 -2.68 -3.07 11.80
C ARG A 10 -1.35 -2.52 12.28
N TYR A 11 -1.11 -2.60 13.58
CA TYR A 11 0.17 -2.16 14.14
C TYR A 11 1.30 -3.10 13.75
N GLY A 12 1.06 -4.41 13.67
CA GLY A 12 2.03 -5.40 13.19
C GLY A 12 2.50 -5.11 11.77
N THR A 13 1.59 -4.90 10.83
CA THR A 13 1.91 -4.53 9.44
C THR A 13 2.58 -3.16 9.34
N ALA A 14 2.21 -2.21 10.20
CA ALA A 14 2.89 -0.91 10.26
C ALA A 14 4.34 -1.06 10.72
N THR A 15 4.57 -1.84 11.78
CA THR A 15 5.92 -2.13 12.27
C THR A 15 6.74 -2.88 11.23
N LEU A 16 6.15 -3.84 10.51
CA LEU A 16 6.80 -4.53 9.39
C LEU A 16 7.15 -3.59 8.24
N GLY A 17 6.25 -2.67 7.89
CA GLY A 17 6.51 -1.62 6.89
C GLY A 17 7.68 -0.73 7.30
N LEU A 18 7.71 -0.26 8.54
CA LEU A 18 8.81 0.53 9.11
C LEU A 18 10.12 -0.27 9.16
N LEU A 19 10.07 -1.53 9.60
CA LEU A 19 11.22 -2.43 9.64
C LEU A 19 11.75 -2.73 8.22
N SER A 20 10.87 -2.80 7.23
CA SER A 20 11.29 -3.00 5.83
C SER A 20 12.08 -1.80 5.28
N ALA A 21 11.93 -0.60 5.85
CA ALA A 21 12.81 0.53 5.52
C ALA A 21 14.25 0.33 6.01
N LEU A 22 14.49 -0.59 6.97
CA LEU A 22 15.82 -1.02 7.42
C LEU A 22 16.38 -2.19 6.58
N SER A 23 15.64 -2.68 5.59
CA SER A 23 16.11 -3.71 4.64
C SER A 23 17.48 -3.46 4.00
N PRO A 24 17.93 -2.23 3.68
CA PRO A 24 19.30 -2.00 3.20
C PRO A 24 20.38 -2.44 4.21
N TYR A 25 20.13 -2.31 5.51
CA TYR A 25 21.09 -2.74 6.54
C TYR A 25 21.09 -4.25 6.73
N VAL A 26 19.90 -4.87 6.70
CA VAL A 26 19.71 -6.32 6.88
C VAL A 26 20.26 -7.07 5.67
N SER A 27 19.93 -6.65 4.45
CA SER A 27 20.42 -7.28 3.23
C SER A 27 21.94 -7.17 3.05
N LYS A 28 22.57 -6.14 3.65
CA LYS A 28 24.03 -6.00 3.65
C LYS A 28 24.72 -7.03 4.57
N HIS A 29 24.05 -7.44 5.64
CA HIS A 29 24.57 -8.40 6.63
C HIS A 29 24.14 -9.85 6.36
N TRP A 30 22.97 -10.05 5.75
CA TRP A 30 22.39 -11.37 5.50
C TRP A 30 22.39 -11.65 4.00
N ARG A 31 23.21 -12.61 3.56
CA ARG A 31 23.17 -13.15 2.20
C ARG A 31 21.88 -13.96 2.01
N LEU A 32 20.81 -13.27 1.66
CA LEU A 32 19.50 -13.89 1.41
C LEU A 32 19.55 -14.75 0.15
N ALA A 33 18.93 -15.93 0.21
CA ALA A 33 18.88 -16.87 -0.91
C ALA A 33 18.01 -16.28 -2.04
N PRO A 34 18.56 -16.06 -3.25
CA PRO A 34 17.81 -15.51 -4.38
C PRO A 34 16.62 -16.40 -4.80
N SER A 35 16.71 -17.70 -4.54
CA SER A 35 15.67 -18.70 -4.82
C SER A 35 14.38 -18.48 -4.02
N LEU A 36 14.45 -17.86 -2.84
CA LEU A 36 13.28 -17.54 -2.02
C LEU A 36 12.75 -16.14 -2.30
N LEU A 37 13.65 -15.18 -2.53
CA LEU A 37 13.26 -13.78 -2.77
C LEU A 37 12.54 -13.59 -4.10
N ARG A 38 12.92 -14.32 -5.15
CA ARG A 38 12.28 -14.17 -6.48
C ARG A 38 10.80 -14.58 -6.47
N PRO A 39 10.40 -15.76 -5.93
CA PRO A 39 8.99 -16.11 -5.79
C PRO A 39 8.22 -15.13 -4.90
N LEU A 40 8.79 -14.73 -3.75
CA LEU A 40 8.14 -13.77 -2.86
C LEU A 40 7.89 -12.43 -3.56
N LEU A 41 8.89 -11.93 -4.30
CA LEU A 41 8.77 -10.70 -5.07
C LEU A 41 7.67 -10.83 -6.13
N ASN A 42 7.65 -11.91 -6.90
CA ASN A 42 6.68 -12.09 -7.98
C ASN A 42 5.25 -12.20 -7.46
N VAL A 43 5.02 -12.98 -6.39
CA VAL A 43 3.69 -13.13 -5.79
C VAL A 43 3.23 -11.80 -5.19
N SER A 44 4.11 -11.12 -4.45
CA SER A 44 3.76 -9.86 -3.78
C SER A 44 3.52 -8.74 -4.80
N TRP A 45 4.37 -8.63 -5.82
CA TRP A 45 4.22 -7.66 -6.89
C TRP A 45 2.95 -7.95 -7.71
N GLY A 46 2.70 -9.21 -8.09
CA GLY A 46 1.51 -9.59 -8.84
C GLY A 46 0.21 -9.32 -8.08
N TYR A 47 0.19 -9.60 -6.77
CA TYR A 47 -0.93 -9.24 -5.90
C TYR A 47 -1.13 -7.72 -5.87
N LEU A 48 -0.08 -6.94 -5.60
CA LEU A 48 -0.17 -5.48 -5.52
C LEU A 48 -0.65 -4.86 -6.83
N PHE A 49 -0.04 -5.25 -7.95
CA PHE A 49 -0.39 -4.73 -9.25
C PHE A 49 -1.85 -5.06 -9.58
N GLY A 50 -2.25 -6.33 -9.45
CA GLY A 50 -3.61 -6.77 -9.72
C GLY A 50 -4.64 -6.09 -8.82
N SER A 51 -4.35 -5.98 -7.52
CA SER A 51 -5.28 -5.39 -6.54
C SER A 51 -5.47 -3.88 -6.77
N HIS A 52 -4.40 -3.14 -7.07
CA HIS A 52 -4.49 -1.70 -7.35
C HIS A 52 -5.10 -1.41 -8.72
N VAL A 53 -4.80 -2.21 -9.75
CA VAL A 53 -5.47 -2.11 -11.07
C VAL A 53 -6.97 -2.34 -10.90
N TRP A 54 -7.35 -3.38 -10.16
CA TRP A 54 -8.75 -3.70 -9.90
C TRP A 54 -9.46 -2.58 -9.13
N GLU A 55 -8.85 -2.02 -8.09
CA GLU A 55 -9.42 -0.89 -7.36
C GLU A 55 -9.56 0.36 -8.22
N VAL A 56 -8.56 0.70 -9.02
CA VAL A 56 -8.63 1.86 -9.93
C VAL A 56 -9.74 1.66 -10.96
N PHE A 57 -9.84 0.46 -11.55
CA PHE A 57 -10.85 0.13 -12.56
C PHE A 57 -12.27 0.09 -11.96
N ALA A 58 -12.46 -0.57 -10.83
CA ALA A 58 -13.74 -0.64 -10.13
C ALA A 58 -14.24 0.74 -9.70
N ASN A 59 -13.33 1.64 -9.30
CA ASN A 59 -13.66 3.02 -8.98
C ASN A 59 -14.00 3.86 -10.23
N SER A 60 -13.33 3.61 -11.36
CA SER A 60 -13.62 4.29 -12.63
C SER A 60 -14.98 3.90 -13.20
N LEU A 61 -15.36 2.62 -13.08
CA LEU A 61 -16.69 2.13 -13.48
C LEU A 61 -17.81 2.73 -12.61
N LYS A 62 -17.56 2.87 -11.30
CA LYS A 62 -18.51 3.49 -10.37
C LYS A 62 -18.69 4.99 -10.57
N ASP A 63 -17.69 5.72 -11.07
CA ASP A 63 -17.84 7.15 -11.42
C ASP A 63 -18.78 7.37 -12.63
N SER A 64 -19.07 6.32 -13.43
CA SER A 64 -19.88 6.39 -14.65
C SER A 64 -21.37 6.11 -14.45
N THR A 65 -21.75 5.65 -13.25
CA THR A 65 -23.12 5.30 -12.86
C THR A 65 -23.34 6.00 -11.53
N GLU A 66 -24.22 6.99 -11.46
CA GLU A 66 -24.36 7.91 -10.33
C GLU A 66 -24.37 7.25 -8.92
N ASP A 67 -23.91 8.03 -7.92
CA ASP A 67 -23.84 7.80 -6.46
C ASP A 67 -22.60 7.10 -5.83
N GLU A 68 -21.53 7.89 -5.73
CA GLU A 68 -20.79 8.29 -4.50
C GLU A 68 -20.34 7.30 -3.39
N HIS A 69 -20.23 5.98 -3.59
CA HIS A 69 -19.74 5.08 -2.52
C HIS A 69 -18.22 4.74 -2.52
N VAL A 70 -17.32 5.67 -2.83
CA VAL A 70 -15.86 5.39 -2.74
C VAL A 70 -15.36 5.38 -1.30
N LEU A 71 -16.11 6.00 -0.38
CA LEU A 71 -15.70 6.19 1.02
C LEU A 71 -16.88 6.28 2.00
N GLU A 72 -18.10 5.96 1.55
CA GLU A 72 -19.21 5.88 2.50
C GLU A 72 -19.09 4.63 3.38
N PRO A 73 -19.43 4.73 4.66
CA PRO A 73 -19.60 3.58 5.55
C PRO A 73 -20.82 2.78 5.11
N SER A 74 -20.69 2.01 4.02
CA SER A 74 -21.63 0.94 3.68
C SER A 74 -21.35 -0.25 4.62
N PRO A 75 -22.35 -1.06 4.95
CA PRO A 75 -22.55 -1.72 6.25
C PRO A 75 -21.31 -2.51 6.68
N GLU A 76 -21.13 -2.66 8.00
CA GLU A 76 -20.01 -3.24 8.78
C GLU A 76 -19.05 -4.27 8.12
N GLY A 77 -19.43 -4.94 7.03
CA GLY A 77 -18.57 -5.74 6.17
C GLY A 77 -17.66 -4.99 5.19
N ASN A 78 -18.02 -3.79 4.69
CA ASN A 78 -17.22 -3.14 3.63
C ASN A 78 -15.96 -2.41 4.17
N VAL A 79 -16.06 -1.80 5.35
CA VAL A 79 -14.91 -1.19 6.05
C VAL A 79 -13.82 -2.22 6.36
N LYS A 80 -14.23 -3.45 6.71
CA LYS A 80 -13.33 -4.58 6.94
C LYS A 80 -12.54 -4.97 5.70
N ASN A 81 -13.15 -4.89 4.51
CA ASN A 81 -12.50 -5.22 3.24
C ASN A 81 -11.50 -4.15 2.82
N THR A 82 -11.82 -2.87 3.03
CA THR A 82 -10.90 -1.76 2.77
C THR A 82 -9.68 -1.80 3.70
N ASP A 83 -9.89 -2.03 5.00
CA ASP A 83 -8.78 -2.23 5.94
C ASP A 83 -7.90 -3.41 5.53
N LEU A 84 -8.52 -4.54 5.18
CA LEU A 84 -7.80 -5.74 4.78
C LEU A 84 -7.01 -5.54 3.47
N PHE A 85 -7.57 -4.82 2.50
CA PHE A 85 -6.86 -4.42 1.28
C PHE A 85 -5.58 -3.64 1.61
N TYR A 86 -5.69 -2.57 2.39
CA TYR A 86 -4.52 -1.74 2.71
C TYR A 86 -3.49 -2.45 3.58
N LEU A 87 -3.93 -3.36 4.47
CA LEU A 87 -3.04 -4.19 5.27
C LEU A 87 -2.24 -5.17 4.40
N LEU A 88 -2.91 -5.86 3.46
CA LEU A 88 -2.23 -6.73 2.50
C LEU A 88 -1.35 -5.92 1.54
N ALA A 89 -1.77 -4.72 1.15
CA ALA A 89 -0.96 -3.84 0.32
C ALA A 89 0.29 -3.36 1.05
N LEU A 90 0.21 -3.04 2.34
CA LEU A 90 1.37 -2.72 3.17
C LEU A 90 2.31 -3.92 3.32
N LEU A 91 1.77 -5.10 3.58
CA LEU A 91 2.55 -6.33 3.68
C LEU A 91 3.26 -6.63 2.35
N GLY A 92 2.54 -6.60 1.24
CA GLY A 92 3.07 -6.82 -0.10
C GLY A 92 4.16 -5.81 -0.44
N ASN A 93 3.95 -4.52 -0.19
CA ASN A 93 4.96 -3.49 -0.45
C ASN A 93 6.21 -3.69 0.41
N SER A 94 6.04 -4.13 1.65
CA SER A 94 7.16 -4.45 2.55
C SER A 94 8.00 -5.62 2.03
N VAL A 95 7.33 -6.67 1.53
CA VAL A 95 7.99 -7.84 0.91
C VAL A 95 8.68 -7.46 -0.39
N VAL A 96 8.05 -6.63 -1.23
CA VAL A 96 8.65 -6.12 -2.46
C VAL A 96 9.91 -5.32 -2.13
N LEU A 97 9.84 -4.39 -1.18
CA LEU A 97 10.99 -3.58 -0.76
C LEU A 97 12.14 -4.47 -0.27
N PHE A 98 11.85 -5.39 0.66
CA PHE A 98 12.84 -6.30 1.21
C PHE A 98 13.49 -7.19 0.14
N SER A 99 12.68 -7.72 -0.78
CA SER A 99 13.16 -8.58 -1.86
C SER A 99 13.95 -7.81 -2.91
N THR A 100 13.59 -6.55 -3.16
CA THR A 100 14.33 -5.65 -4.07
C THR A 100 15.73 -5.37 -3.53
N PHE A 101 15.86 -5.07 -2.24
CA PHE A 101 17.17 -4.85 -1.62
C PHE A 101 18.02 -6.13 -1.60
N GLY A 102 17.41 -7.30 -1.38
CA GLY A 102 18.09 -8.59 -1.39
C GLY A 102 18.55 -9.07 -2.77
N LEU A 103 17.78 -8.80 -3.84
CA LEU A 103 18.07 -9.26 -5.20
C LEU A 103 18.84 -8.25 -6.04
N ALA A 104 18.57 -6.96 -5.85
CA ALA A 104 19.08 -5.88 -6.70
C ALA A 104 19.58 -4.68 -5.85
N PRO A 105 20.58 -4.89 -4.96
CA PRO A 105 21.08 -3.84 -4.06
C PRO A 105 21.74 -2.65 -4.78
N SER A 106 22.18 -2.83 -6.03
CA SER A 106 22.81 -1.77 -6.85
C SER A 106 21.80 -0.93 -7.65
N PHE A 107 20.56 -1.40 -7.84
CA PHE A 107 19.56 -0.74 -8.68
C PHE A 107 18.71 0.24 -7.88
N LYS A 108 19.23 1.46 -7.70
CA LYS A 108 18.56 2.53 -6.93
C LYS A 108 17.17 2.90 -7.46
N ARG A 109 16.92 2.77 -8.77
CA ARG A 109 15.61 3.07 -9.38
C ARG A 109 14.52 2.11 -8.88
N LEU A 110 14.81 0.80 -8.86
CA LEU A 110 13.88 -0.22 -8.37
C LEU A 110 13.59 -0.03 -6.88
N GLN A 111 14.62 0.26 -6.09
CA GLN A 111 14.47 0.55 -4.66
C GLN A 111 13.61 1.78 -4.42
N LEU A 112 13.80 2.85 -5.20
CA LEU A 112 13.01 4.07 -5.08
C LEU A 112 11.54 3.83 -5.46
N CYS A 113 11.27 3.06 -6.51
CA CYS A 113 9.90 2.70 -6.90
C CYS A 113 9.19 1.89 -5.79
N ALA A 114 9.88 0.90 -5.21
CA ALA A 114 9.36 0.13 -4.10
C ALA A 114 9.11 1.01 -2.85
N TYR A 115 10.01 1.96 -2.58
CA TYR A 115 9.89 2.88 -1.45
C TYR A 115 8.72 3.86 -1.63
N VAL A 116 8.58 4.47 -2.81
CA VAL A 116 7.49 5.38 -3.14
C VAL A 116 6.14 4.65 -3.06
N SER A 117 6.06 3.41 -3.56
CA SER A 117 4.86 2.60 -3.46
C SER A 117 4.49 2.30 -2.00
N LEU A 118 5.47 1.91 -1.16
CA LEU A 118 5.24 1.66 0.26
C LEU A 118 4.77 2.91 1.00
N VAL A 119 5.46 4.05 0.81
CA VAL A 119 5.11 5.32 1.45
C VAL A 119 3.72 5.79 1.02
N SER A 120 3.41 5.72 -0.27
CA SER A 120 2.09 6.12 -0.80
C SER A 120 0.97 5.28 -0.18
N THR A 121 1.17 3.96 -0.06
CA THR A 121 0.22 3.04 0.59
C THR A 121 0.08 3.34 2.08
N PHE A 122 1.19 3.60 2.77
CA PHE A 122 1.22 3.94 4.20
C PHE A 122 0.47 5.24 4.49
N VAL A 123 0.73 6.29 3.69
CA VAL A 123 0.05 7.58 3.82
C VAL A 123 -1.45 7.43 3.56
N ASN A 124 -1.83 6.67 2.52
CA ASN A 124 -3.24 6.45 2.21
C ASN A 124 -3.97 5.76 3.38
N TYR A 125 -3.36 4.71 3.94
CA TYR A 125 -3.99 3.92 4.99
C TYR A 125 -4.02 4.59 6.38
N PHE A 126 -2.94 5.27 6.79
CA PHE A 126 -2.86 5.86 8.13
C PHE A 126 -3.35 7.30 8.21
N PHE A 127 -3.35 8.05 7.10
CA PHE A 127 -3.79 9.43 7.10
C PHE A 127 -5.11 9.62 6.37
N VAL A 128 -5.32 9.04 5.20
CA VAL A 128 -6.48 9.36 4.37
C VAL A 128 -7.73 8.54 4.77
N VAL A 129 -7.59 7.21 4.90
CA VAL A 129 -8.70 6.32 5.31
C VAL A 129 -9.33 6.71 6.66
N PRO A 130 -8.57 6.91 7.75
CA PRO A 130 -9.16 7.28 9.04
C PRO A 130 -9.72 8.71 9.04
N TYR A 131 -9.18 9.63 8.22
CA TYR A 131 -9.73 10.98 8.09
C TYR A 131 -11.16 10.95 7.56
N VAL A 132 -11.40 10.15 6.52
CA VAL A 132 -12.73 10.09 5.90
C VAL A 132 -13.71 9.32 6.77
N SER A 133 -13.26 8.27 7.47
CA SER A 133 -14.11 7.47 8.36
C SER A 133 -14.48 8.21 9.65
N ASN A 134 -13.56 8.96 10.27
CA ASN A 134 -13.79 9.59 11.57
C ASN A 134 -14.13 11.10 11.50
N LYS A 135 -13.97 11.77 10.35
CA LYS A 135 -14.14 13.24 10.19
C LYS A 135 -13.39 14.09 11.26
N LYS A 136 -12.33 13.55 11.88
CA LYS A 136 -11.83 14.06 13.17
C LYS A 136 -10.41 14.64 13.19
N SER A 137 -9.90 15.19 12.11
CA SER A 137 -8.60 15.88 12.20
C SER A 137 -8.54 17.12 11.33
N ASP A 138 -8.21 18.26 11.92
CA ASP A 138 -7.81 19.47 11.20
C ASP A 138 -6.42 19.28 10.59
N CYS A 139 -6.27 18.35 9.64
CA CYS A 139 -5.03 18.21 8.90
C CYS A 139 -5.05 19.22 7.74
N LEU A 140 -4.09 20.16 7.76
CA LEU A 140 -3.96 21.27 6.80
C LEU A 140 -3.98 20.82 5.33
N MET A 141 -3.51 19.61 5.03
CA MET A 141 -3.55 19.05 3.67
C MET A 141 -4.97 18.87 3.13
N PHE A 142 -5.94 18.51 3.98
CA PHE A 142 -7.33 18.33 3.56
C PHE A 142 -8.13 19.62 3.51
N LYS A 143 -7.55 20.76 3.93
CA LYS A 143 -8.09 22.09 3.63
C LYS A 143 -7.82 22.49 2.17
N ALA A 144 -6.74 21.96 1.56
CA ALA A 144 -6.35 22.27 0.18
C ALA A 144 -6.82 21.22 -0.84
N VAL A 145 -6.89 19.93 -0.46
CA VAL A 145 -7.24 18.83 -1.37
C VAL A 145 -8.30 17.94 -0.75
N LYS A 146 -9.34 17.60 -1.52
CA LYS A 146 -10.36 16.64 -1.08
C LYS A 146 -9.71 15.29 -0.77
N PRO A 147 -9.98 14.66 0.40
CA PRO A 147 -9.35 13.39 0.79
C PRO A 147 -9.59 12.27 -0.22
N LYS A 148 -10.75 12.26 -0.89
CA LYS A 148 -11.07 11.31 -1.98
C LYS A 148 -10.08 11.45 -3.16
N THR A 149 -9.78 12.67 -3.59
CA THR A 149 -8.84 12.97 -4.67
C THR A 149 -7.41 12.60 -4.28
N LEU A 150 -7.02 12.85 -3.03
CA LEU A 150 -5.71 12.46 -2.51
C LEU A 150 -5.55 10.93 -2.45
N SER A 151 -6.56 10.20 -1.97
CA SER A 151 -6.52 8.73 -1.96
C SER A 151 -6.39 8.15 -3.38
N ARG A 152 -7.19 8.64 -4.33
CA ARG A 152 -7.08 8.25 -5.75
C ARG A 152 -5.70 8.55 -6.31
N PHE A 153 -5.16 9.74 -6.05
CA PHE A 153 -3.82 10.12 -6.48
C PHE A 153 -2.74 9.18 -5.91
N LEU A 154 -2.83 8.81 -4.63
CA LEU A 154 -1.90 7.88 -3.99
C LEU A 154 -2.02 6.45 -4.56
N LEU A 155 -3.23 5.99 -4.89
CA LEU A 155 -3.46 4.72 -5.60
C LEU A 155 -2.89 4.74 -7.03
N PHE A 156 -3.04 5.86 -7.76
CA PHE A 156 -2.38 6.00 -9.06
C PHE A 156 -0.86 6.05 -8.92
N THR A 157 -0.35 6.71 -7.89
CA THR A 157 1.10 6.82 -7.64
C THR A 157 1.72 5.46 -7.30
N THR A 158 1.04 4.63 -6.51
CA THR A 158 1.47 3.25 -6.23
C THR A 158 1.45 2.41 -7.50
N LEU A 159 0.37 2.44 -8.27
CA LEU A 159 0.25 1.69 -9.53
C LEU A 159 1.31 2.13 -10.56
N PHE A 160 1.51 3.43 -10.74
CA PHE A 160 2.55 3.96 -11.62
C PHE A 160 3.96 3.55 -11.19
N SER A 161 4.23 3.58 -9.88
CA SER A 161 5.51 3.12 -9.33
C SER A 161 5.73 1.62 -9.53
N LEU A 162 4.68 0.80 -9.38
CA LEU A 162 4.73 -0.65 -9.65
C LEU A 162 4.93 -0.96 -11.14
N THR A 163 4.36 -0.17 -12.04
CA THR A 163 4.59 -0.30 -13.48
C THR A 163 6.02 0.09 -13.84
N LEU A 164 6.51 1.23 -13.35
CA LEU A 164 7.90 1.64 -13.55
C LEU A 164 8.91 0.62 -12.99
N TYR A 165 8.55 -0.06 -11.90
CA TYR A 165 9.35 -1.15 -11.33
C TYR A 165 9.55 -2.32 -12.31
N THR A 166 8.60 -2.59 -13.21
CA THR A 166 8.76 -3.67 -14.21
C THR A 166 9.56 -3.30 -15.45
N VAL A 167 9.63 -2.00 -15.77
CA VAL A 167 10.28 -1.49 -16.97
C VAL A 167 11.72 -1.02 -16.69
N SER A 168 12.12 -0.97 -15.41
CA SER A 168 13.45 -0.52 -14.93
C SER A 168 14.45 -1.66 -14.80
#